data_AF-A0A7C5Q378-F1
#
_entry.id   AF-A0A7C5Q378-F1
#
_cell.length_a   1.000
_cell.length_b   1.000
_cell.length_c   1.000
_cell.angle_alpha   90.00
_cell.angle_beta   90.00
_cell.angle_gamma   90.00
#
_symmetry.space_group_name_H-M   'P 1'
#
loop_
_entity.id
_entity.type
_entity.pdbx_description
1 polymer ?
#
loop_
_entity_poly.entity_id
_entity_poly.type
_entity_poly.pdbx_seq_one_letter_code
_entity_poly.pdbx_strand_id
1 'polypeptide(L)'
;MKYESQSVAKLYFIAAIGLFVGQILFGVVLGLQYVVGDFLFPEIPFNVARMVHTNLLIVWLLFGFMGAAYFLVPEESERELYSPKLAVLMFWIFLVAGALTILGYLLVPYATLADITMNDLLPTMGREFLEQPTITKLGIVVVALAFIFNIGMTILTGRKTVITLVLLTGLVGLAVFFLFSFYNPDNLVLDKYFWWFLVHLWVEGVWELIMASLLAYVLIKVTGVDREVIEKWLYIIIAMALISGLVGTGHHFFWIGTPGYWQWLGSIFSAI
;
A
#
# COMPACT_ATOMS: atom_id res chain seq x y z
N MET A 1 -6.99 2.81 26.54
CA MET A 1 -6.35 1.70 25.80
C MET A 1 -6.49 0.47 26.67
N LYS A 2 -6.90 -0.66 26.09
CA LYS A 2 -7.09 -1.92 26.84
C LYS A 2 -5.78 -2.71 26.96
N TYR A 3 -4.90 -2.54 25.98
CA TYR A 3 -3.57 -3.14 25.91
C TYR A 3 -2.53 -2.03 25.79
N GLU A 4 -1.39 -2.16 26.47
CA GLU A 4 -0.34 -1.14 26.46
C GLU A 4 0.29 -1.00 25.07
N SER A 5 0.45 -2.10 24.33
CA SER A 5 1.04 -2.11 22.98
C SER A 5 0.23 -1.33 21.94
N GLN A 6 -1.04 -1.02 22.20
CA GLN A 6 -1.86 -0.18 21.32
C GLN A 6 -1.27 1.23 21.15
N SER A 7 -0.46 1.71 22.10
CA SER A 7 0.15 3.04 22.03
C SER A 7 1.12 3.18 20.86
N VAL A 8 1.66 2.08 20.33
CA VAL A 8 2.54 2.07 19.14
C VAL A 8 1.84 2.69 17.94
N ALA A 9 0.53 2.46 17.80
CA ALA A 9 -0.26 3.01 16.70
C ALA A 9 -0.21 4.54 16.60
N LYS A 10 0.01 5.24 17.73
CA LYS A 10 0.12 6.71 17.76
C LYS A 10 1.25 7.21 16.85
N LEU A 11 2.40 6.54 16.86
CA LEU A 11 3.54 6.92 16.02
C LEU A 11 3.17 6.84 14.54
N TYR A 12 2.55 5.72 14.15
CA TYR A 12 2.10 5.46 12.78
C TYR A 12 1.07 6.49 12.30
N PHE A 13 0.06 6.82 13.12
CA PHE A 13 -0.93 7.82 12.75
C PHE A 13 -0.36 9.24 12.67
N ILE A 14 0.56 9.62 13.56
CA ILE A 14 1.23 10.93 13.48
C ILE A 14 2.02 11.05 12.17
N ALA A 15 2.78 10.01 11.81
CA ALA A 15 3.51 10.00 10.55
C ALA A 15 2.56 10.03 9.35
N ALA A 16 1.48 9.23 9.36
CA ALA A 16 0.48 9.23 8.30
C ALA A 16 -0.12 10.63 8.06
N ILE A 17 -0.49 11.34 9.13
CA ILE A 17 -1.02 12.71 9.03
C ILE A 17 0.03 13.67 8.47
N GLY A 18 1.28 13.60 8.94
CA GLY A 18 2.36 14.47 8.43
C GLY A 18 2.64 14.24 6.94
N LEU A 19 2.72 12.97 6.53
CA LEU A 19 2.92 12.58 5.13
C LEU A 19 1.72 12.95 4.25
N PHE A 20 0.49 12.83 4.77
CA PHE A 20 -0.73 13.25 4.09
C PHE A 20 -0.74 14.77 3.83
N VAL A 21 -0.36 15.58 4.82
CA VAL A 21 -0.20 17.03 4.61
C VAL A 21 0.82 17.31 3.52
N GLY A 22 1.96 16.62 3.52
CA GLY A 22 2.95 16.70 2.45
C GLY A 22 2.35 16.36 1.07
N GLN A 23 1.58 15.28 0.98
CA GLN A 23 0.92 14.85 -0.25
C GLN A 23 -0.02 15.94 -0.80
N ILE A 24 -0.84 16.55 0.06
CA ILE A 24 -1.74 17.65 -0.31
C ILE A 24 -0.94 18.84 -0.84
N LEU A 25 0.14 19.24 -0.16
CA LEU A 25 0.97 20.37 -0.59
C LEU A 25 1.52 20.16 -2.01
N PHE A 26 2.08 18.98 -2.30
CA PHE A 26 2.53 18.65 -3.66
C PHE A 26 1.36 18.56 -4.66
N GLY A 27 0.17 18.14 -4.23
CA GLY A 27 -1.04 18.15 -5.05
C GLY A 27 -1.47 19.56 -5.44
N VAL A 28 -1.42 20.51 -4.51
CA VAL A 28 -1.71 21.93 -4.76
C VAL A 28 -0.67 22.53 -5.71
N VAL A 29 0.62 22.20 -5.53
CA VAL A 29 1.69 22.62 -6.45
C VAL A 29 1.41 22.13 -7.88
N LEU A 30 1.09 20.84 -8.05
CA LEU A 30 0.75 20.27 -9.36
C LEU A 30 -0.48 20.94 -9.98
N GLY A 31 -1.53 21.16 -9.19
CA GLY A 31 -2.72 21.88 -9.62
C GLY A 31 -2.40 23.29 -10.13
N LEU A 32 -1.51 24.01 -9.44
CA LEU A 32 -1.07 25.34 -9.86
C LEU A 32 -0.18 25.28 -11.11
N GLN A 33 0.65 24.25 -11.28
CA GLN A 33 1.47 24.07 -12.49
C GLN A 33 0.63 23.86 -13.76
N TYR A 34 -0.62 23.39 -13.66
CA TYR A 34 -1.54 23.37 -14.80
C TYR A 34 -2.06 24.75 -15.21
N VAL A 35 -2.10 25.70 -14.27
CA VAL A 35 -2.56 27.09 -14.51
C VAL A 35 -1.39 28.00 -14.87
N VAL A 36 -0.25 27.83 -14.20
CA VAL A 36 0.98 28.59 -14.34
C VAL A 36 2.13 27.60 -14.61
N GLY A 37 2.39 27.33 -15.88
CA GLY A 37 3.25 26.22 -16.33
C GLY A 37 4.70 26.23 -15.81
N ASP A 38 5.25 27.40 -15.54
CA ASP A 38 6.62 27.63 -15.06
C ASP A 38 6.72 27.80 -13.53
N PHE A 39 5.61 27.68 -12.80
CA PHE A 39 5.60 27.78 -11.35
C PHE A 39 6.55 26.74 -10.69
N LEU A 40 7.53 27.24 -9.92
CA LEU A 40 8.61 26.48 -9.25
C LEU A 40 9.59 25.76 -10.18
N PHE A 41 9.59 26.04 -11.48
CA PHE A 41 10.62 25.55 -12.39
C PHE A 41 11.87 26.47 -12.33
N PRO A 42 13.11 25.92 -12.34
CA PRO A 42 13.49 24.50 -12.49
C PRO A 42 13.60 23.69 -11.19
N GLU A 43 13.39 24.30 -10.02
CA GLU A 43 13.68 23.69 -8.71
C GLU A 43 12.79 22.48 -8.40
N ILE A 44 11.50 22.55 -8.73
CA ILE A 44 10.52 21.47 -8.55
C ILE A 44 9.71 21.31 -9.84
N PRO A 45 10.25 20.59 -10.85
CA PRO A 45 9.56 20.37 -12.10
C PRO A 45 8.36 19.41 -11.92
N PHE A 46 7.38 19.50 -12.82
CA PHE A 46 6.12 18.76 -12.73
C PHE A 46 6.31 17.24 -12.54
N ASN A 47 7.25 16.62 -13.26
CA ASN A 47 7.51 15.19 -13.16
C ASN A 47 8.03 14.79 -11.76
N VAL A 48 8.83 15.64 -11.11
CA VAL A 48 9.33 15.41 -9.74
C VAL A 48 8.20 15.64 -8.73
N ALA A 49 7.45 16.74 -8.85
CA ALA A 49 6.30 17.01 -7.99
C ALA A 49 5.27 15.87 -8.05
N ARG A 50 5.00 15.34 -9.25
CA ARG A 50 4.07 14.22 -9.48
C ARG A 50 4.57 12.96 -8.79
N MET A 51 5.83 12.63 -8.97
CA MET A 51 6.47 11.46 -8.34
C MET A 51 6.38 11.53 -6.82
N VAL A 52 6.68 12.69 -6.22
CA VAL A 52 6.57 12.88 -4.77
C VAL A 52 5.11 12.76 -4.31
N HIS A 53 4.17 13.39 -5.02
CA HIS A 53 2.74 13.35 -4.68
C HIS A 53 2.16 11.92 -4.68
N THR A 54 2.40 11.15 -5.74
CA THR A 54 1.85 9.79 -5.89
C THR A 54 2.52 8.80 -4.96
N ASN A 55 3.84 8.92 -4.72
CA ASN A 55 4.51 8.07 -3.75
C ASN A 55 4.06 8.38 -2.31
N LEU A 56 3.91 9.65 -1.96
CA LEU A 56 3.38 10.03 -0.64
C LEU A 56 1.99 9.46 -0.40
N LEU A 57 1.11 9.48 -1.41
CA LEU A 57 -0.24 8.88 -1.34
C LEU A 57 -0.18 7.44 -0.83
N ILE A 58 0.70 6.62 -1.42
CA ILE A 58 0.84 5.21 -1.03
C ILE A 58 1.41 5.09 0.38
N VAL A 59 2.48 5.83 0.68
CA VAL A 59 3.22 5.66 1.93
C VAL A 59 2.38 6.08 3.14
N TRP A 60 1.67 7.21 3.08
CA TRP A 60 0.85 7.64 4.22
C TRP A 60 -0.31 6.68 4.50
N LEU A 61 -0.92 6.10 3.45
CA LEU A 61 -1.97 5.08 3.58
C LEU A 61 -1.43 3.80 4.24
N LEU A 62 -0.23 3.35 3.85
CA LEU A 62 0.44 2.22 4.50
C LEU A 62 0.69 2.48 6.00
N PHE A 63 1.18 3.67 6.37
CA PHE A 63 1.30 4.04 7.78
C PHE A 63 -0.06 4.01 8.50
N GLY A 64 -1.13 4.48 7.85
CA GLY A 64 -2.50 4.42 8.36
C GLY A 64 -2.98 3.00 8.62
N PHE A 65 -2.85 2.09 7.64
CA PHE A 65 -3.22 0.69 7.79
C PHE A 65 -2.41 -0.04 8.87
N MET A 66 -1.09 0.19 8.91
CA MET A 66 -0.22 -0.38 9.94
C MET A 66 -0.60 0.12 11.33
N GLY A 67 -0.84 1.43 11.49
CA GLY A 67 -1.30 2.03 12.75
C GLY A 67 -2.64 1.44 13.19
N ALA A 68 -3.61 1.33 12.28
CA ALA A 68 -4.91 0.74 12.55
C ALA A 68 -4.78 -0.73 12.99
N ALA A 69 -3.99 -1.54 12.28
CA ALA A 69 -3.78 -2.94 12.66
C ALA A 69 -3.11 -3.05 14.05
N TYR A 70 -2.07 -2.26 14.33
CA TYR A 70 -1.42 -2.27 15.64
C TYR A 70 -2.32 -1.80 16.79
N PHE A 71 -3.35 -1.01 16.49
CA PHE A 71 -4.34 -0.60 17.49
C PHE A 71 -5.42 -1.66 17.69
N LEU A 72 -5.97 -2.23 16.62
CA LEU A 72 -7.16 -3.09 16.67
C LEU A 72 -6.82 -4.57 16.94
N VAL A 73 -5.72 -5.09 16.39
CA VAL A 73 -5.36 -6.52 16.49
C VAL A 73 -5.11 -6.97 17.93
N PRO A 74 -4.43 -6.22 18.83
CA PRO A 74 -4.25 -6.64 20.21
C PRO A 74 -5.57 -6.96 20.91
N GLU A 75 -6.58 -6.12 20.66
CA GLU A 75 -7.88 -6.31 21.29
C GLU A 75 -8.70 -7.41 20.62
N GLU A 76 -8.64 -7.55 19.29
CA GLU A 76 -9.31 -8.66 18.58
C GLU A 76 -8.71 -10.03 18.92
N SER A 77 -7.39 -10.09 19.10
CA SER A 77 -6.67 -11.30 19.50
C SER A 77 -6.60 -11.50 21.01
N GLU A 78 -7.18 -10.57 21.78
CA GLU A 78 -7.25 -10.57 23.25
C GLU A 78 -5.88 -10.65 23.95
N ARG A 79 -4.84 -10.06 23.36
CA ARG A 79 -3.47 -10.07 23.90
C ARG A 79 -2.64 -8.88 23.44
N GLU A 80 -1.52 -8.65 24.11
CA GLU A 80 -0.52 -7.70 23.63
C GLU A 80 0.10 -8.12 22.28
N LEU A 81 0.55 -7.12 21.51
CA LEU A 81 1.35 -7.35 20.30
C LEU A 81 2.54 -8.27 20.62
N TYR A 82 2.86 -9.15 19.67
CA TYR A 82 3.99 -10.07 19.79
C TYR A 82 5.32 -9.34 20.06
N SER A 83 5.57 -8.22 19.35
CA SER A 83 6.74 -7.39 19.59
C SER A 83 6.47 -5.90 19.32
N PRO A 84 6.15 -5.10 20.36
CA PRO A 84 6.05 -3.64 20.23
C PRO A 84 7.37 -3.00 19.78
N LYS A 85 8.51 -3.55 20.21
CA LYS A 85 9.85 -3.07 19.83
C LYS A 85 10.10 -3.22 18.34
N LEU A 86 9.70 -4.35 17.74
CA LEU A 86 9.83 -4.57 16.30
C LEU A 86 8.99 -3.57 15.52
N ALA A 87 7.76 -3.29 15.97
CA ALA A 87 6.90 -2.28 15.35
C ALA A 87 7.55 -0.89 15.38
N VAL A 88 8.06 -0.45 16.53
CA VAL A 88 8.74 0.86 16.64
C VAL A 88 10.03 0.92 15.80
N LEU A 89 10.81 -0.16 15.75
CA LEU A 89 12.01 -0.22 14.91
C LEU A 89 11.66 -0.11 13.42
N MET A 90 10.69 -0.90 12.96
CA MET A 90 10.24 -0.88 11.56
C MET A 90 9.59 0.44 11.18
N PHE A 91 8.88 1.10 12.12
CA PHE A 91 8.36 2.45 11.94
C PHE A 91 9.46 3.43 11.53
N TRP A 92 10.55 3.50 12.30
CA TRP A 92 11.65 4.43 12.02
C TRP A 92 12.40 4.08 10.75
N ILE A 93 12.65 2.79 10.51
CA ILE A 93 13.30 2.34 9.27
C ILE A 93 12.46 2.75 8.07
N PHE A 94 11.15 2.51 8.10
CA PHE A 94 10.27 2.83 6.98
C PHE A 94 10.14 4.34 6.77
N LEU A 95 9.99 5.11 7.84
CA LEU A 95 9.85 6.57 7.77
C LEU A 95 11.12 7.23 7.22
N VAL A 96 12.29 6.83 7.73
CA VAL A 96 13.58 7.35 7.29
C VAL A 96 13.85 6.95 5.84
N ALA A 97 13.63 5.69 5.46
CA ALA A 97 13.81 5.25 4.08
C ALA A 97 12.88 6.00 3.10
N GLY A 98 11.62 6.23 3.48
CA GLY A 98 10.67 7.01 2.70
C GLY A 98 11.10 8.47 2.56
N ALA A 99 11.51 9.11 3.66
CA ALA A 99 12.01 10.48 3.65
C ALA A 99 13.27 10.63 2.78
N LEU A 100 14.24 9.72 2.91
CA LEU A 100 15.45 9.71 2.08
C LEU A 100 15.12 9.51 0.60
N THR A 101 14.13 8.68 0.27
CA THR A 101 13.69 8.47 -1.11
C THR A 101 13.08 9.75 -1.70
N ILE A 102 12.21 10.43 -0.96
CA ILE A 102 11.62 11.72 -1.38
C ILE A 102 12.69 12.79 -1.54
N LEU A 103 13.61 12.90 -0.57
CA LEU A 103 14.74 13.82 -0.67
C LEU A 103 15.63 13.48 -1.88
N GLY A 104 15.82 12.20 -2.19
CA GLY A 104 16.51 11.76 -3.42
C GLY A 104 15.85 12.31 -4.69
N TYR A 105 14.53 12.30 -4.76
CA TYR A 105 13.80 12.88 -5.91
C TYR A 105 13.96 14.40 -6.02
N LEU A 106 14.05 15.10 -4.89
CA LEU A 106 14.08 16.56 -4.83
C LEU A 106 15.49 17.16 -4.94
N LEU A 107 16.51 16.44 -4.49
CA LEU A 107 17.86 16.98 -4.32
C LEU A 107 18.81 16.62 -5.45
N VAL A 108 18.54 15.57 -6.21
CA VAL A 108 19.41 15.12 -7.31
C VAL A 108 18.59 14.79 -8.57
N PRO A 109 19.17 14.93 -9.78
CA PRO A 109 18.54 14.45 -10.99
C PRO A 109 18.22 12.96 -10.87
N TYR A 110 17.07 12.54 -11.40
CA TYR A 110 16.61 11.15 -11.30
C TYR A 110 17.59 10.14 -11.93
N ALA A 111 18.29 10.53 -13.00
CA ALA A 111 19.35 9.71 -13.60
C ALA A 111 20.54 9.51 -12.64
N THR A 112 20.95 10.57 -11.93
CA THR A 112 21.98 10.48 -10.89
C THR A 112 21.51 9.61 -9.72
N LEU A 113 20.23 9.72 -9.32
CA LEU A 113 19.66 8.85 -8.29
C LEU A 113 19.72 7.37 -8.72
N ALA A 114 19.39 7.06 -9.97
CA ALA A 114 19.47 5.70 -10.51
C ALA A 114 20.91 5.16 -10.51
N ASP A 115 21.89 5.98 -10.88
CA ASP A 115 23.32 5.62 -10.90
C ASP A 115 23.86 5.35 -9.49
N ILE A 116 23.68 6.29 -8.56
CA ILE A 116 24.19 6.15 -7.18
C ILE A 116 23.50 5.03 -6.39
N THR A 117 22.29 4.62 -6.80
CA THR A 117 21.56 3.50 -6.21
C THR A 117 21.73 2.19 -6.98
N MET A 118 22.62 2.17 -7.97
CA MET A 118 23.01 1.00 -8.75
C MET A 118 21.84 0.32 -9.47
N ASN A 119 20.92 1.11 -10.04
CA ASN A 119 19.74 0.59 -10.74
C ASN A 119 20.11 -0.32 -11.93
N ASP A 120 21.30 -0.20 -12.51
CA ASP A 120 21.76 -1.07 -13.61
C ASP A 120 21.90 -2.54 -13.22
N LEU A 121 22.10 -2.86 -11.93
CA LEU A 121 22.19 -4.25 -11.45
C LEU A 121 20.85 -4.98 -11.48
N LEU A 122 19.78 -4.27 -11.13
CA LEU A 122 18.42 -4.78 -11.13
C LEU A 122 17.48 -3.59 -11.43
N PRO A 123 17.21 -3.33 -12.73
CA PRO A 123 16.50 -2.15 -13.15
C PRO A 123 15.02 -2.28 -12.81
N THR A 124 14.57 -1.55 -11.80
CA THR A 124 13.15 -1.55 -11.39
C THR A 124 12.52 -0.16 -11.36
N MET A 125 13.34 0.89 -11.43
CA MET A 125 12.95 2.29 -11.39
C MET A 125 12.31 2.76 -12.70
N GLY A 126 11.66 3.93 -12.66
CA GLY A 126 11.20 4.65 -13.87
C GLY A 126 9.81 4.26 -14.34
N ARG A 127 9.09 3.48 -13.54
CA ARG A 127 7.69 3.14 -13.75
C ARG A 127 6.84 3.89 -12.74
N GLU A 128 5.71 4.41 -13.18
CA GLU A 128 4.79 5.14 -12.30
C GLU A 128 4.40 4.31 -11.07
N PHE A 129 4.33 4.95 -9.89
CA PHE A 129 4.15 4.32 -8.56
C PHE A 129 5.31 3.42 -8.08
N LEU A 130 6.32 3.20 -8.91
CA LEU A 130 7.48 2.34 -8.65
C LEU A 130 8.79 3.08 -8.95
N GLU A 131 8.81 4.39 -8.76
CA GLU A 131 9.97 5.26 -9.04
C GLU A 131 11.09 5.13 -8.01
N GLN A 132 10.81 4.55 -6.84
CA GLN A 132 11.76 4.41 -5.76
C GLN A 132 12.90 3.46 -6.14
N PRO A 133 14.13 3.73 -5.64
CA PRO A 133 15.28 2.86 -5.87
C PRO A 133 15.01 1.41 -5.51
N THR A 134 15.65 0.48 -6.23
CA THR A 134 15.54 -0.97 -5.97
C THR A 134 15.86 -1.30 -4.51
N ILE A 135 16.86 -0.61 -3.91
CA ILE A 135 17.20 -0.77 -2.49
C ILE A 135 16.04 -0.39 -1.55
N THR A 136 15.28 0.66 -1.89
CA THR A 136 14.11 1.09 -1.10
C THR A 136 12.99 0.06 -1.24
N LYS A 137 12.77 -0.52 -2.43
CA LYS A 137 11.78 -1.61 -2.63
C LYS A 137 12.11 -2.84 -1.78
N LEU A 138 13.39 -3.23 -1.71
CA LEU A 138 13.82 -4.30 -0.82
C LEU A 138 13.53 -3.97 0.65
N GLY A 139 13.78 -2.73 1.06
CA GLY A 139 13.42 -2.23 2.39
C GLY A 139 11.92 -2.33 2.67
N ILE A 140 11.07 -1.97 1.71
CA ILE A 140 9.61 -2.09 1.81
C ILE A 140 9.21 -3.56 2.03
N VAL A 141 9.80 -4.51 1.29
CA VAL A 141 9.55 -5.94 1.49
C VAL A 141 9.91 -6.37 2.92
N VAL A 142 11.07 -5.96 3.43
CA VAL A 142 11.50 -6.28 4.80
C VAL A 142 10.53 -5.73 5.84
N VAL A 143 10.10 -4.48 5.69
CA VAL A 143 9.12 -3.84 6.59
C VAL A 143 7.77 -4.58 6.53
N ALA A 144 7.30 -4.91 5.33
CA ALA A 144 6.04 -5.65 5.14
C ALA A 144 6.10 -7.04 5.79
N LEU A 145 7.18 -7.80 5.60
CA LEU A 145 7.35 -9.12 6.20
C LEU A 145 7.47 -9.06 7.72
N ALA A 146 8.20 -8.08 8.26
CA ALA A 146 8.29 -7.85 9.70
C ALA A 146 6.92 -7.47 10.30
N PHE A 147 6.12 -6.68 9.57
CA PHE A 147 4.77 -6.33 9.96
C PHE A 147 3.83 -7.55 9.96
N ILE A 148 3.83 -8.32 8.87
CA ILE A 148 3.08 -9.58 8.76
C ILE A 148 3.47 -10.54 9.87
N PHE A 149 4.77 -10.69 10.16
CA PHE A 149 5.24 -11.53 11.24
C PHE A 149 4.70 -11.06 12.60
N ASN A 150 4.79 -9.76 12.89
CA ASN A 150 4.35 -9.23 14.18
C ASN A 150 2.83 -9.39 14.39
N ILE A 151 2.02 -9.01 13.39
CA ILE A 151 0.56 -9.17 13.42
C ILE A 151 0.17 -10.64 13.40
N GLY A 152 0.79 -11.43 12.53
CA GLY A 152 0.60 -12.88 12.40
C GLY A 152 0.86 -13.61 13.71
N MET A 153 2.00 -13.37 14.36
CA MET A 153 2.29 -13.99 15.64
C MET A 153 1.31 -13.53 16.74
N THR A 154 0.88 -12.27 16.72
CA THR A 154 -0.14 -11.77 17.66
C THR A 154 -1.46 -12.54 17.48
N ILE A 155 -1.89 -12.79 16.26
CA ILE A 155 -3.13 -13.53 15.97
C ILE A 155 -2.96 -15.04 16.25
N LEU A 156 -1.85 -15.63 15.80
CA LEU A 156 -1.60 -17.07 15.93
C LEU A 156 -1.46 -17.50 17.39
N THR A 157 -0.91 -16.64 18.25
CA THR A 157 -0.75 -16.88 19.68
C THR A 157 -1.85 -16.25 20.54
N GLY A 158 -2.93 -15.77 19.90
CA GLY A 158 -4.12 -15.21 20.56
C GLY A 158 -5.41 -15.78 19.97
N ARG A 159 -6.50 -15.05 20.18
CA ARG A 159 -7.82 -15.36 19.61
C ARG A 159 -7.79 -15.17 18.09
N LYS A 160 -8.37 -16.14 17.39
CA LYS A 160 -8.54 -16.13 15.93
C LYS A 160 -10.01 -15.94 15.63
N THR A 161 -10.29 -15.02 14.72
CA THR A 161 -11.63 -14.68 14.24
C THR A 161 -11.62 -14.59 12.72
N VAL A 162 -12.81 -14.56 12.11
CA VAL A 162 -12.95 -14.34 10.67
C VAL A 162 -12.21 -13.07 10.24
N ILE A 163 -12.39 -11.99 11.00
CA ILE A 163 -11.76 -10.69 10.75
C ILE A 163 -10.24 -10.81 10.72
N THR A 164 -9.63 -11.47 11.71
CA THR A 164 -8.17 -11.63 11.76
C THR A 164 -7.63 -12.51 10.63
N LEU A 165 -8.40 -13.51 10.18
CA LEU A 165 -8.00 -14.39 9.08
C LEU A 165 -8.07 -13.66 7.73
N VAL A 166 -9.10 -12.85 7.51
CA VAL A 166 -9.19 -11.98 6.32
C VAL A 166 -8.05 -10.97 6.35
N LEU A 167 -7.82 -10.31 7.50
CA LEU A 167 -6.73 -9.36 7.64
C LEU A 167 -5.40 -10.00 7.28
N LEU A 168 -5.08 -11.18 7.82
CA LEU A 168 -3.85 -11.89 7.48
C LEU A 168 -3.76 -12.27 5.99
N THR A 169 -4.87 -12.69 5.39
CA THR A 169 -4.91 -12.96 3.93
C THR A 169 -4.56 -11.69 3.15
N GLY A 170 -5.15 -10.55 3.51
CA GLY A 170 -4.80 -9.25 2.91
C GLY A 170 -3.33 -8.87 3.15
N LEU A 171 -2.82 -9.01 4.37
CA LEU A 171 -1.42 -8.69 4.67
C LEU A 171 -0.43 -9.61 3.92
N VAL A 172 -0.73 -10.89 3.75
CA VAL A 172 0.10 -11.79 2.92
C VAL A 172 0.02 -11.37 1.45
N GLY A 173 -1.18 -11.07 0.93
CA GLY A 173 -1.36 -10.51 -0.40
C GLY A 173 -0.53 -9.23 -0.61
N LEU A 174 -0.43 -8.39 0.42
CA LEU A 174 0.35 -7.15 0.38
C LEU A 174 1.83 -7.44 0.14
N ALA A 175 2.41 -8.46 0.77
CA ALA A 175 3.79 -8.83 0.48
C ALA A 175 3.92 -9.48 -0.90
N VAL A 176 3.04 -10.43 -1.25
CA VAL A 176 3.15 -11.23 -2.48
C VAL A 176 3.01 -10.36 -3.73
N PHE A 177 1.95 -9.56 -3.82
CA PHE A 177 1.73 -8.76 -5.03
C PHE A 177 2.75 -7.61 -5.17
N PHE A 178 3.35 -7.13 -4.07
CA PHE A 178 4.44 -6.16 -4.16
C PHE A 178 5.70 -6.74 -4.82
N LEU A 179 5.90 -8.06 -4.83
CA LEU A 179 7.06 -8.68 -5.48
C LEU A 179 7.09 -8.47 -7.00
N PHE A 180 5.93 -8.22 -7.63
CA PHE A 180 5.89 -7.83 -9.05
C PHE A 180 6.61 -6.49 -9.30
N SER A 181 6.90 -5.68 -8.27
CA SER A 181 7.67 -4.44 -8.41
C SER A 181 9.10 -4.68 -8.91
N PHE A 182 9.62 -5.90 -8.74
CA PHE A 182 10.93 -6.33 -9.24
C PHE A 182 10.88 -6.96 -10.63
N TYR A 183 9.69 -7.31 -11.13
CA TYR A 183 9.53 -7.83 -12.48
C TYR A 183 9.43 -6.67 -13.47
N ASN A 184 10.48 -6.48 -14.26
CA ASN A 184 10.58 -5.42 -15.27
C ASN A 184 10.96 -6.04 -16.64
N PRO A 185 9.97 -6.52 -17.42
CA PRO A 185 10.22 -7.12 -18.73
C PRO A 185 10.45 -6.05 -19.81
N ASP A 186 11.27 -6.37 -20.82
CA ASP A 186 11.53 -5.46 -21.95
C ASP A 186 10.28 -5.20 -22.81
N ASN A 187 9.35 -6.16 -22.85
CA ASN A 187 8.10 -6.01 -23.58
C ASN A 187 7.15 -5.09 -22.80
N LEU A 188 6.87 -3.92 -23.35
CA LEU A 188 6.01 -2.92 -22.71
C LEU A 188 4.59 -3.43 -22.41
N VAL A 189 4.00 -4.28 -23.25
CA VAL A 189 2.68 -4.88 -23.00
C VAL A 189 2.74 -5.75 -21.75
N LEU A 190 3.79 -6.56 -21.64
CA LEU A 190 4.02 -7.45 -20.50
C LEU A 190 4.34 -6.66 -19.22
N ASP A 191 5.12 -5.58 -19.33
CA ASP A 191 5.38 -4.67 -18.20
C ASP A 191 4.07 -4.10 -17.68
N LYS A 192 3.25 -3.50 -18.56
CA LYS A 192 1.97 -2.92 -18.17
C LYS A 192 1.00 -3.95 -17.62
N TYR A 193 0.97 -5.15 -18.18
CA TYR A 193 0.14 -6.24 -17.66
C TYR A 193 0.44 -6.53 -16.18
N PHE A 194 1.71 -6.76 -15.82
CA PHE A 194 2.07 -7.04 -14.43
C PHE A 194 2.16 -5.81 -13.54
N TRP A 195 2.39 -4.63 -14.11
CA TRP A 195 2.28 -3.37 -13.38
C TRP A 195 0.88 -3.17 -12.81
N TRP A 196 -0.18 -3.56 -13.52
CA TRP A 196 -1.55 -3.54 -12.99
C TRP A 196 -1.80 -4.56 -11.88
N PHE A 197 -0.95 -5.59 -11.71
CA PHE A 197 -1.00 -6.44 -10.52
C PHE A 197 -0.53 -5.66 -9.27
N LEU A 198 0.30 -4.63 -9.41
CA LEU A 198 0.64 -3.74 -8.30
C LEU A 198 -0.34 -2.60 -8.14
N VAL A 199 -0.86 -2.04 -9.21
CA VAL A 199 -1.75 -0.88 -9.07
C VAL A 199 -3.15 -1.32 -8.74
N HIS A 200 -3.73 -2.24 -9.53
CA HIS A 200 -5.10 -2.68 -9.29
C HIS A 200 -5.17 -3.77 -8.22
N LEU A 201 -4.46 -4.89 -8.40
CA LEU A 201 -4.61 -6.01 -7.45
C LEU A 201 -4.00 -5.74 -6.08
N TRP A 202 -2.83 -5.11 -6.01
CA TRP A 202 -2.18 -4.83 -4.73
C TRP A 202 -2.77 -3.61 -4.01
N VAL A 203 -3.17 -2.54 -4.69
CA VAL A 203 -3.86 -1.43 -4.03
C VAL A 203 -5.34 -1.75 -3.88
N GLU A 204 -6.09 -1.85 -4.97
CA GLU A 204 -7.55 -1.99 -4.91
C GLU A 204 -7.97 -3.34 -4.33
N GLY A 205 -7.43 -4.45 -4.85
CA GLY A 205 -7.81 -5.78 -4.39
C GLY A 205 -7.36 -6.05 -2.93
N VAL A 206 -6.06 -5.99 -2.67
CA VAL A 206 -5.51 -6.38 -1.36
C VAL A 206 -5.83 -5.37 -0.27
N TRP A 207 -5.77 -4.06 -0.52
CA TRP A 207 -6.06 -3.08 0.54
C TRP A 207 -7.53 -3.08 0.92
N GLU A 208 -8.43 -3.44 0.00
CA GLU A 208 -9.85 -3.63 0.32
C GLU A 208 -10.05 -4.75 1.34
N LEU A 209 -9.33 -5.87 1.24
CA LEU A 209 -9.38 -6.93 2.26
C LEU A 209 -8.93 -6.43 3.65
N ILE A 210 -7.84 -5.65 3.67
CA ILE A 210 -7.30 -5.06 4.90
C ILE A 210 -8.32 -4.08 5.49
N MET A 211 -8.83 -3.15 4.67
CA MET A 211 -9.80 -2.14 5.07
C MET A 211 -11.10 -2.78 5.55
N ALA A 212 -11.66 -3.75 4.83
CA ALA A 212 -12.89 -4.44 5.19
C ALA A 212 -12.76 -5.14 6.54
N SER A 213 -11.60 -5.75 6.81
CA SER A 213 -11.31 -6.38 8.11
C SER A 213 -11.26 -5.36 9.24
N LEU A 214 -10.52 -4.26 9.06
CA LEU A 214 -10.41 -3.20 10.07
C LEU A 214 -11.77 -2.52 10.32
N LEU A 215 -12.54 -2.27 9.26
CA LEU A 215 -13.88 -1.69 9.35
C LEU A 215 -14.87 -2.63 10.04
N ALA A 216 -14.88 -3.92 9.70
CA ALA A 216 -15.71 -4.91 10.37
C ALA A 216 -15.45 -4.93 11.88
N TYR A 217 -14.18 -4.88 12.28
CA TYR A 217 -13.81 -4.79 13.68
C TYR A 217 -14.38 -3.51 14.34
N VAL A 218 -14.17 -2.35 13.72
CA VAL A 218 -14.67 -1.07 14.24
C VAL A 218 -16.20 -1.08 14.36
N LEU A 219 -16.92 -1.65 13.38
CA LEU A 219 -18.37 -1.74 13.41
C LEU A 219 -18.87 -2.57 14.59
N ILE A 220 -18.29 -3.76 14.83
CA ILE A 220 -18.62 -4.59 16.00
C ILE A 220 -18.43 -3.79 17.29
N LYS A 221 -17.35 -3.01 17.38
CA LYS A 221 -17.00 -2.26 18.59
C LYS A 221 -17.89 -1.05 18.85
N VAL A 222 -18.26 -0.32 17.81
CA VAL A 222 -18.94 0.99 17.95
C VAL A 222 -20.45 0.85 17.89
N THR A 223 -20.96 -0.07 17.06
CA THR A 223 -22.41 -0.19 16.82
C THR A 223 -23.11 -1.16 17.77
N GLY A 224 -22.37 -2.13 18.33
CA GLY A 224 -22.94 -3.21 19.13
C GLY A 224 -23.73 -4.25 18.31
N VAL A 225 -23.71 -4.18 16.97
CA VAL A 225 -24.28 -5.21 16.11
C VAL A 225 -23.59 -6.55 16.37
N ASP A 226 -24.37 -7.62 16.39
CA ASP A 226 -23.86 -8.97 16.62
C ASP A 226 -22.75 -9.33 15.63
N ARG A 227 -21.64 -9.84 16.18
CA ARG A 227 -20.46 -10.27 15.41
C ARG A 227 -20.83 -11.22 14.28
N GLU A 228 -21.76 -12.14 14.53
CA GLU A 228 -22.19 -13.12 13.53
C GLU A 228 -22.75 -12.44 12.26
N VAL A 229 -23.48 -11.34 12.42
CA VAL A 229 -24.03 -10.59 11.27
C VAL A 229 -22.91 -9.91 10.50
N ILE A 230 -21.99 -9.23 11.20
CA ILE A 230 -20.87 -8.52 10.57
C ILE A 230 -19.93 -9.49 9.85
N GLU A 231 -19.59 -10.62 10.46
CA GLU A 231 -18.70 -11.61 9.86
C GLU A 231 -19.33 -12.28 8.62
N LYS A 232 -20.65 -12.56 8.62
CA LYS A 232 -21.36 -13.04 7.43
C LYS A 232 -21.30 -12.04 6.27
N TRP A 233 -21.54 -10.76 6.55
CA TRP A 233 -21.42 -9.72 5.54
C TRP A 233 -19.99 -9.54 5.04
N LEU A 234 -19.01 -9.60 5.93
CA LEU A 234 -17.60 -9.53 5.58
C LEU A 234 -17.24 -10.63 4.56
N TYR A 235 -17.68 -11.88 4.78
CA TYR A 235 -17.46 -12.96 3.82
C TYR A 235 -18.07 -12.69 2.45
N ILE A 236 -19.31 -12.20 2.41
CA ILE A 236 -20.00 -11.89 1.15
C ILE A 236 -19.25 -10.77 0.40
N ILE A 237 -18.89 -9.70 1.10
CA ILE A 237 -18.19 -8.55 0.52
C ILE A 237 -16.85 -8.99 -0.08
N ILE A 238 -16.04 -9.74 0.68
CA ILE A 238 -14.74 -10.21 0.19
C ILE A 238 -14.89 -11.16 -0.99
N ALA A 239 -15.87 -12.08 -0.93
CA ALA A 239 -16.10 -13.01 -2.03
C ALA A 239 -16.46 -12.25 -3.31
N MET A 240 -17.38 -11.29 -3.22
CA MET A 240 -17.77 -10.46 -4.37
C MET A 240 -16.61 -9.61 -4.88
N ALA A 241 -15.86 -8.96 -3.99
CA ALA A 241 -14.69 -8.15 -4.35
C ALA A 241 -13.60 -8.97 -5.05
N LEU A 242 -13.32 -10.19 -4.59
CA LEU A 242 -12.33 -11.05 -5.23
C LEU A 242 -12.82 -11.63 -6.57
N ILE A 243 -14.09 -12.05 -6.67
CA ILE A 243 -14.65 -12.62 -7.90
C ILE A 243 -14.67 -11.57 -9.02
N SER A 244 -15.08 -10.34 -8.70
CA SER A 244 -15.09 -9.21 -9.64
C SER A 244 -13.68 -8.69 -9.88
N GLY A 245 -12.99 -8.18 -8.86
CA GLY A 245 -11.75 -7.42 -8.97
C GLY A 245 -10.56 -8.20 -9.56
N LEU A 246 -10.47 -9.52 -9.32
CA LEU A 246 -9.36 -10.32 -9.87
C LEU A 246 -9.39 -10.34 -11.41
N VAL A 247 -10.56 -10.60 -12.00
CA VAL A 247 -10.74 -10.58 -13.47
C VAL A 247 -10.98 -9.16 -13.98
N GLY A 248 -11.60 -8.31 -13.15
CA GLY A 248 -11.91 -6.91 -13.40
C GLY A 248 -10.67 -6.05 -13.66
N THR A 249 -9.50 -6.46 -13.17
CA THR A 249 -8.19 -5.91 -13.59
C THR A 249 -8.07 -5.81 -15.12
N GLY A 250 -8.75 -6.72 -15.84
CA GLY A 250 -8.87 -6.74 -17.30
C GLY A 250 -9.29 -5.43 -17.95
N HIS A 251 -10.01 -4.55 -17.25
CA HIS A 251 -10.40 -3.24 -17.79
C HIS A 251 -9.21 -2.32 -18.09
N HIS A 252 -8.07 -2.58 -17.46
CA HIS A 252 -6.84 -1.89 -17.71
C HIS A 252 -6.06 -2.44 -18.92
N PHE A 253 -6.50 -3.58 -19.46
CA PHE A 253 -5.82 -4.28 -20.55
C PHE A 253 -6.38 -3.93 -21.93
N PHE A 254 -7.51 -3.21 -22.00
CA PHE A 254 -8.24 -2.94 -23.24
C PHE A 254 -7.38 -2.43 -24.39
N TRP A 255 -6.43 -1.54 -24.08
CA TRP A 255 -5.68 -0.77 -25.08
C TRP A 255 -4.16 -0.84 -24.91
N ILE A 256 -3.66 -1.78 -24.12
CA ILE A 256 -2.20 -1.94 -23.88
C ILE A 256 -1.56 -3.02 -24.78
N GLY A 257 -2.33 -3.68 -25.65
CA GLY A 257 -1.82 -4.69 -26.58
C GLY A 257 -2.05 -6.15 -26.17
N THR A 258 -2.87 -6.43 -25.15
CA THR A 258 -3.25 -7.80 -24.78
C THR A 258 -4.28 -8.40 -25.75
N PRO A 259 -4.49 -9.74 -25.76
CA PRO A 259 -5.50 -10.37 -26.61
C PRO A 259 -6.93 -9.81 -26.40
N GLY A 260 -7.72 -9.79 -27.48
CA GLY A 260 -9.04 -9.15 -27.51
C GLY A 260 -10.10 -9.72 -26.54
N TYR A 261 -9.91 -10.93 -26.00
CA TYR A 261 -10.83 -11.49 -25.00
C TYR A 261 -10.86 -10.66 -23.70
N TRP A 262 -9.81 -9.88 -23.40
CA TRP A 262 -9.78 -9.00 -22.24
C TRP A 262 -10.77 -7.85 -22.33
N GLN A 263 -11.17 -7.41 -23.53
CA GLN A 263 -12.23 -6.41 -23.66
C GLN A 263 -13.56 -6.93 -23.10
N TRP A 264 -13.88 -8.20 -23.37
CA TRP A 264 -15.08 -8.83 -22.83
C TRP A 264 -14.97 -9.13 -21.33
N LEU A 265 -13.89 -9.80 -20.91
CA LEU A 265 -13.69 -10.16 -19.51
C LEU A 265 -13.57 -8.93 -18.62
N GLY A 266 -12.73 -7.97 -19.00
CA GLY A 266 -12.55 -6.73 -18.25
C GLY A 266 -13.86 -5.95 -18.13
N SER A 267 -14.61 -5.78 -19.22
CA SER A 267 -15.88 -5.02 -19.17
C SER A 267 -16.93 -5.67 -18.28
N ILE A 268 -17.05 -7.00 -18.30
CA ILE A 268 -18.06 -7.71 -17.49
C ILE A 268 -17.69 -7.66 -16.02
N PHE A 269 -16.45 -8.02 -15.69
CA PHE A 269 -16.03 -8.21 -14.31
C PHE A 269 -15.68 -6.90 -13.58
N SER A 270 -15.35 -5.82 -14.29
CA SER A 270 -15.16 -4.50 -13.68
C SER A 270 -16.47 -3.72 -13.48
N ALA A 271 -17.57 -4.18 -14.09
CA ALA A 271 -18.89 -3.54 -13.96
C ALA A 271 -19.72 -4.07 -12.78
N ILE A 272 -19.37 -5.26 -12.28
CA ILE A 272 -20.01 -5.94 -11.14
C ILE A 272 -19.15 -5.81 -9.90
#